data_AF-A0A8D9E391-F1
#
_entry.id   AF-A0A8D9E391-F1
#
_cell.length_a   1.000
_cell.length_b   1.000
_cell.length_c   1.000
_cell.angle_alpha   90.00
_cell.angle_beta   90.00
_cell.angle_gamma   90.00
#
_symmetry.space_group_name_H-M   'P 1'
#
loop_
_entity.id
_entity.type
_entity.pdbx_description
1 polymer ?
#
loop_
_entity_poly.entity_id
_entity_poly.type
_entity_poly.pdbx_seq_one_letter_code
_entity_poly.pdbx_strand_id
1 'polypeptide(L)'
;VGDQTGDDVFSGQDTGAQNSQELICQYCKSSLSDNEESLVFHAKDCSSAPRPNFAYSLVCVFCAYHTSVRTSMVTHIRRHIGQKPYRCNYCDYKAIQGSNLKRHIRIRHMQEGFTT
;
A
#
# COMPACT_ATOMS: atom_id res chain seq x y z
N VAL A 1 -57.63 8.86 17.09
CA VAL A 1 -57.27 9.14 15.68
C VAL A 1 -55.84 9.66 15.66
N GLY A 2 -54.94 8.85 15.13
CA GLY A 2 -53.51 9.11 15.00
C GLY A 2 -52.93 7.91 14.26
N ASP A 3 -52.47 8.20 13.06
CA ASP A 3 -52.38 7.32 11.88
C ASP A 3 -51.09 6.49 11.82
N GLN A 4 -51.04 5.57 10.86
CA GLN A 4 -50.02 4.53 10.69
C GLN A 4 -48.83 4.99 9.82
N THR A 5 -47.80 4.16 9.84
CA THR A 5 -46.81 3.89 8.76
C THR A 5 -45.66 4.87 8.52
N GLY A 6 -44.50 4.29 8.25
CA GLY A 6 -43.29 4.98 7.82
C GLY A 6 -42.05 4.12 8.02
N ASP A 7 -41.90 3.13 7.14
CA ASP A 7 -40.69 2.34 6.95
C ASP A 7 -39.48 3.25 6.66
N ASP A 8 -38.35 3.07 7.34
CA ASP A 8 -37.07 3.58 6.85
C ASP A 8 -35.89 2.67 7.23
N VAL A 9 -35.48 1.91 6.22
CA VAL A 9 -34.10 1.63 5.81
C VAL A 9 -33.16 1.01 6.85
N PHE A 10 -33.01 -0.30 6.71
CA PHE A 10 -31.85 -1.07 7.14
C PHE A 10 -30.58 -0.42 6.57
N SER A 11 -29.89 0.37 7.40
CA SER A 11 -28.56 0.90 7.10
C SER A 11 -27.60 -0.28 7.10
N GLY A 12 -27.39 -0.84 5.92
CA GLY A 12 -26.44 -1.91 5.68
C GLY A 12 -25.07 -1.51 6.22
N GLN A 13 -24.61 -2.23 7.23
CA GLN A 13 -23.23 -2.23 7.65
C GLN A 13 -22.43 -2.93 6.55
N ASP A 14 -21.91 -2.17 5.59
CA ASP A 14 -20.79 -2.64 4.77
C ASP A 14 -19.55 -2.69 5.66
N THR A 15 -19.47 -3.72 6.51
CA THR A 15 -18.19 -4.16 7.07
C THR A 15 -17.41 -4.81 5.93
N GLY A 16 -16.87 -3.96 5.04
CA GLY A 16 -15.82 -4.36 4.11
C GLY A 16 -14.72 -4.97 4.96
N ALA A 17 -14.59 -6.29 4.85
CA ALA A 17 -13.70 -7.10 5.65
C ALA A 17 -12.29 -6.49 5.64
N GLN A 18 -11.93 -5.86 6.77
CA GLN A 18 -10.55 -5.55 7.10
C GLN A 18 -9.87 -6.91 7.19
N ASN A 19 -9.22 -7.34 6.10
CA ASN A 19 -8.25 -8.41 6.16
C ASN A 19 -7.07 -7.83 6.96
N SER A 20 -7.23 -7.83 8.28
CA SER A 20 -6.23 -7.38 9.26
C SER A 20 -5.12 -8.41 9.30
N GLN A 21 -4.39 -8.52 8.19
CA GLN A 21 -3.19 -9.33 8.14
C GLN A 21 -2.19 -8.65 9.07
N GLU A 22 -1.97 -9.25 10.24
CA GLU A 22 -1.13 -8.68 11.28
C GLU A 22 0.29 -8.45 10.74
N LEU A 23 0.72 -7.19 10.71
CA LEU A 23 2.04 -6.82 10.22
C LEU A 23 3.03 -6.98 11.37
N ILE A 24 3.80 -8.06 11.35
CA ILE A 24 4.77 -8.36 12.40
C ILE A 24 6.18 -8.13 11.87
N CYS A 25 6.99 -7.37 12.61
CA CYS A 25 8.41 -7.22 12.31
C CYS A 25 9.12 -8.59 12.39
N GLN A 26 9.81 -9.00 11.33
CA GLN A 26 10.50 -10.28 11.33
C GLN A 26 11.65 -10.36 12.34
N TYR A 27 12.21 -9.22 12.75
CA TYR A 27 13.39 -9.14 13.62
C TYR A 27 13.03 -8.99 15.10
N CYS A 28 12.27 -7.96 15.48
CA CYS A 28 11.92 -7.71 16.88
C CYS A 28 10.55 -8.27 17.31
N LYS A 29 9.78 -8.82 16.36
CA LYS A 29 8.44 -9.39 16.58
C LYS A 29 7.38 -8.40 17.09
N SER A 30 7.62 -7.10 17.02
CA SER A 30 6.60 -6.09 17.32
C SER A 30 5.48 -6.12 16.28
N SER A 31 4.24 -5.95 16.73
CA SER A 31 3.09 -5.67 15.86
C SER A 31 3.16 -4.24 15.35
N LEU A 32 2.89 -4.04 14.07
CA LEU A 32 3.05 -2.77 13.35
C LEU A 32 1.72 -2.37 12.68
N SER A 33 1.52 -1.06 12.50
CA SER A 33 0.42 -0.54 11.68
C SER A 33 0.76 -0.64 10.19
N ASP A 34 -0.26 -0.59 9.34
CA ASP A 34 -0.13 -0.53 7.88
C ASP A 34 0.20 0.87 7.34
N ASN A 35 0.47 1.83 8.24
CA ASN A 35 0.88 3.18 7.90
C ASN A 35 2.31 3.18 7.33
N GLU A 36 2.48 3.67 6.10
CA GLU A 36 3.77 3.71 5.40
C GLU A 36 4.86 4.43 6.22
N GLU A 37 4.51 5.56 6.86
CA GLU A 37 5.44 6.37 7.64
C GLU A 37 5.88 5.64 8.92
N SER A 38 4.95 5.01 9.63
CA SER A 38 5.26 4.19 10.80
C SER A 38 6.16 3.01 10.45
N LEU A 39 5.91 2.34 9.33
CA LEU A 39 6.72 1.22 8.86
C LEU A 39 8.13 1.66 8.45
N VAL A 40 8.26 2.80 7.77
CA VAL A 40 9.58 3.38 7.40
C VAL A 40 10.35 3.82 8.64
N PHE A 41 9.67 4.41 9.62
CA PHE A 41 10.28 4.78 10.90
C PHE A 41 10.80 3.54 11.62
N HIS A 42 9.98 2.48 11.72
CA HIS A 42 10.43 1.22 12.31
C HIS A 42 11.59 0.58 11.53
N ALA A 43 11.56 0.61 10.19
CA ALA A 43 12.67 0.17 9.34
C ALA A 43 13.98 0.95 9.57
N LYS A 44 13.88 2.19 10.04
CA LYS A 44 15.03 3.03 10.40
C LYS A 44 15.54 2.76 11.81
N ASP A 45 14.67 2.47 12.77
CA ASP A 45 15.05 2.45 14.20
C ASP A 45 15.02 1.06 14.84
N CYS A 46 14.55 0.03 14.15
CA CYS A 46 14.56 -1.35 14.66
C CYS A 46 15.99 -1.78 14.98
N SER A 47 16.30 -1.92 16.28
CA SER A 47 17.63 -2.30 16.77
C SER A 47 17.95 -3.78 16.52
N SER A 48 16.92 -4.61 16.32
CA SER A 48 17.06 -6.04 16.00
C SER A 48 17.33 -6.30 14.52
N ALA A 49 17.15 -5.30 13.64
CA ALA A 49 17.35 -5.47 12.21
C ALA A 49 18.86 -5.48 11.86
N PRO A 50 19.33 -6.43 11.03
CA PRO A 50 20.72 -6.50 10.61
C PRO A 50 21.04 -5.34 9.67
N ARG A 51 21.99 -4.49 10.04
CA ARG A 51 22.47 -3.38 9.20
C ARG A 51 23.77 -3.80 8.51
N PRO A 52 23.73 -4.15 7.22
CA PRO A 52 24.90 -4.68 6.52
C PRO A 52 26.06 -3.68 6.43
N ASN A 53 25.78 -2.36 6.39
CA ASN A 53 26.77 -1.30 6.51
C ASN A 53 26.11 0.04 6.90
N PHE A 54 26.93 1.06 7.23
CA PHE A 54 26.45 2.42 7.54
C PHE A 54 25.83 3.16 6.34
N ALA A 55 26.08 2.71 5.11
CA ALA A 55 25.48 3.31 3.92
C ALA A 55 23.98 2.97 3.82
N TYR A 56 23.53 1.86 4.40
CA TYR A 56 22.12 1.44 4.38
C TYR A 56 21.46 1.66 5.75
N SER A 57 20.85 2.83 5.91
CA SER A 57 20.16 3.22 7.14
C SER A 57 18.72 2.71 7.24
N LEU A 58 18.14 2.22 6.14
CA LEU A 58 16.77 1.68 6.11
C LEU A 58 16.81 0.21 5.71
N VAL A 59 16.37 -0.65 6.63
CA VAL A 59 16.28 -2.11 6.42
C VAL A 59 14.83 -2.53 6.49
N CYS A 60 14.33 -3.21 5.46
CA CYS A 60 12.95 -3.66 5.44
C CYS A 60 12.71 -4.67 6.56
N VAL A 61 11.59 -4.53 7.26
CA VAL A 61 11.24 -5.35 8.43
C VAL A 61 10.45 -6.61 8.07
N PHE A 62 10.23 -6.84 6.78
CA PHE A 62 9.50 -8.00 6.25
C PHE A 62 10.34 -8.85 5.28
N CYS A 63 11.52 -8.37 4.85
CA CYS A 63 12.45 -9.11 3.99
C CYS A 63 13.88 -8.55 4.07
N ALA A 64 14.83 -9.11 3.30
CA ALA A 64 16.24 -8.71 3.34
C ALA A 64 16.59 -7.40 2.57
N TYR A 65 15.59 -6.72 1.99
CA TYR A 65 15.83 -5.49 1.24
C TYR A 65 16.29 -4.35 2.13
N HIS A 66 17.23 -3.56 1.63
CA HIS A 66 17.76 -2.39 2.33
C HIS A 66 18.10 -1.29 1.33
N THR A 67 18.08 -0.04 1.79
CA THR A 67 18.40 1.13 0.96
C THR A 67 18.84 2.30 1.84
N SER A 68 19.52 3.28 1.25
CA SER A 68 19.78 4.59 1.87
C SER A 68 18.68 5.60 1.59
N VAL A 69 17.77 5.29 0.65
CA VAL A 69 16.80 6.25 0.09
C VAL A 69 15.40 6.00 0.66
N ARG A 70 14.85 7.00 1.35
CA ARG A 70 13.51 6.92 1.98
C ARG A 70 12.41 6.57 0.98
N THR A 71 12.35 7.27 -0.16
CA THR A 71 11.30 7.07 -1.18
C THR A 71 11.33 5.66 -1.77
N SER A 72 12.52 5.06 -1.87
CA SER A 72 12.69 3.67 -2.30
C SER A 72 12.17 2.70 -1.25
N MET A 73 12.39 2.96 0.05
CA MET A 73 11.83 2.15 1.13
C MET A 73 10.30 2.25 1.22
N VAL A 74 9.72 3.46 1.13
CA VAL A 74 8.27 3.67 1.08
C VAL A 74 7.64 2.84 -0.05
N THR A 75 8.18 3.01 -1.27
CA THR A 75 7.68 2.31 -2.45
C THR A 75 7.84 0.79 -2.34
N HIS A 76 8.92 0.34 -1.67
CA HIS A 76 9.14 -1.07 -1.41
C HIS A 76 8.11 -1.63 -0.42
N ILE A 77 7.85 -0.95 0.71
CA ILE A 77 6.93 -1.38 1.76
C ILE A 77 5.49 -1.52 1.25
N ARG A 78 5.07 -0.67 0.30
CA ARG A 78 3.77 -0.81 -0.39
C ARG A 78 3.50 -2.21 -0.95
N ARG A 79 4.55 -2.94 -1.35
CA ARG A 79 4.39 -4.32 -1.84
C ARG A 79 3.99 -5.28 -0.72
N HIS A 80 4.43 -5.05 0.52
CA HIS A 80 4.08 -5.88 1.67
C HIS A 80 2.66 -5.61 2.14
N ILE A 81 2.27 -4.34 2.24
CA ILE A 81 0.94 -3.93 2.73
C ILE A 81 -0.13 -3.86 1.62
N GLY A 82 0.22 -4.19 0.38
CA GLY A 82 -0.70 -4.19 -0.75
C GLY A 82 -1.20 -2.81 -1.22
N GLN A 83 -0.64 -1.70 -0.71
CA GLN A 83 -1.05 -0.36 -1.08
C GLN A 83 -0.69 -0.04 -2.54
N LYS A 84 -1.71 0.31 -3.33
CA LYS A 84 -1.60 0.65 -4.76
C LYS A 84 -2.28 1.99 -5.03
N PRO A 85 -1.62 3.13 -4.71
CA PRO A 85 -2.26 4.44 -4.73
C PRO A 85 -2.57 4.96 -6.15
N TYR A 86 -1.95 4.38 -7.19
CA TYR A 86 -2.12 4.86 -8.56
C TYR A 86 -3.20 4.05 -9.28
N ARG A 87 -4.40 4.61 -9.42
CA ARG A 87 -5.52 3.98 -10.15
C ARG A 87 -5.51 4.37 -11.63
N CYS A 88 -5.82 3.42 -12.51
CA CYS A 88 -6.11 3.71 -13.91
C CYS A 88 -7.51 4.31 -14.08
N ASN A 89 -7.63 5.31 -14.94
CA ASN A 89 -8.93 5.95 -15.22
C ASN A 89 -9.75 5.20 -16.27
N TYR A 90 -9.17 4.22 -16.96
CA TYR A 90 -9.82 3.47 -18.05
C TYR A 90 -10.22 2.04 -17.64
N CYS A 91 -9.69 1.52 -16.53
CA CYS A 91 -10.00 0.17 -16.02
C CYS A 91 -9.66 0.04 -14.54
N ASP A 92 -9.96 -1.10 -13.92
CA ASP A 92 -9.71 -1.33 -12.48
C ASP A 92 -8.25 -1.61 -12.11
N TYR A 93 -7.32 -1.48 -13.06
CA TYR A 93 -5.90 -1.63 -12.78
C TYR A 93 -5.40 -0.59 -11.78
N LYS A 94 -4.68 -1.05 -10.75
CA LYS A 94 -3.98 -0.21 -9.77
C LYS A 94 -2.50 -0.55 -9.73
N ALA A 95 -1.65 0.45 -9.56
CA ALA A 95 -0.20 0.32 -9.51
C ALA A 95 0.38 0.87 -8.20
N ILE A 96 1.53 0.31 -7.80
CA ILE A 96 2.32 0.77 -6.66
C ILE A 96 3.09 2.07 -6.99
N GLN A 97 3.46 2.26 -8.26
CA GLN A 97 4.24 3.40 -8.75
C GLN A 97 3.53 4.07 -9.94
N GLY A 98 3.69 5.39 -10.05
CA GLY A 98 3.15 6.17 -11.17
C GLY A 98 3.77 5.80 -12.53
N SER A 99 5.04 5.43 -12.56
CA SER A 99 5.72 4.94 -13.78
C SER A 99 5.06 3.66 -14.33
N ASN A 100 4.66 2.76 -13.44
CA ASN A 100 3.94 1.54 -13.80
C ASN A 100 2.54 1.85 -14.35
N LEU A 101 1.83 2.81 -13.76
CA LEU A 101 0.54 3.26 -14.29
C LEU A 101 0.70 3.91 -15.68
N LYS A 102 1.68 4.81 -15.86
CA LYS A 102 1.94 5.46 -17.15
C LYS A 102 2.24 4.43 -18.25
N ARG A 103 3.07 3.43 -17.95
CA ARG A 103 3.35 2.32 -18.86
C ARG A 103 2.10 1.50 -19.16
N HIS A 104 1.29 1.19 -18.15
CA HIS A 104 0.02 0.49 -18.34
C HIS A 104 -0.90 1.25 -19.30
N ILE A 105 -1.10 2.56 -19.08
CA ILE A 105 -1.94 3.39 -19.95
C ILE A 105 -1.42 3.38 -21.39
N ARG A 106 -0.10 3.57 -21.58
CA ARG A 106 0.50 3.55 -22.91
C ARG A 106 0.23 2.26 -23.68
N ILE A 107 0.41 1.11 -23.02
CA ILE A 107 0.32 -0.19 -23.71
C ILE A 107 -1.12 -0.66 -23.87
N ARG A 108 -2.00 -0.34 -22.91
CA ARG A 108 -3.34 -0.91 -22.83
C ARG A 108 -4.46 0.03 -23.31
N HIS A 109 -4.23 1.34 -23.30
CA HIS A 109 -5.26 2.35 -23.56
C HIS A 109 -4.85 3.41 -24.61
N MET A 110 -3.62 3.37 -25.13
CA MET A 110 -3.11 4.32 -26.14
C MET A 110 -2.72 3.64 -27.46
N GLN A 111 -3.39 2.54 -27.84
CA GLN A 111 -3.21 1.93 -29.16
C GLN A 111 -3.88 2.71 -30.32
N GLU A 112 -4.52 3.85 -30.07
CA GLU A 112 -5.18 4.65 -31.10
C GLU A 112 -4.44 5.99 -31.24
N GLY A 113 -3.48 6.04 -32.17
CA GLY A 113 -2.69 7.22 -32.49
C GLY A 113 -2.18 7.23 -33.94
N PHE A 114 -2.89 6.55 -34.84
CA PHE A 114 -2.67 6.67 -36.29
C PHE A 114 -3.95 7.23 -36.92
N THR A 115 -4.15 8.55 -36.81
CA THR A 115 -5.06 9.24 -37.70
C THR A 115 -4.30 9.58 -38.97
N THR A 116 -4.66 8.88 -40.05
CA THR A 116 -4.43 9.22 -41.45
C THR A 116 -4.82 10.64 -41.79
#